data_AF-R4Z105-F1
#
_entry.id   AF-R4Z105-F1
#
_cell.length_a   1.000
_cell.length_b   1.000
_cell.length_c   1.000
_cell.angle_alpha   90.00
_cell.angle_beta   90.00
_cell.angle_gamma   90.00
#
_symmetry.space_group_name_H-M   'P 1'
#
loop_
_entity.id
_entity.type
_entity.pdbx_description
1 polymer ?
#
loop_
_entity_poly.entity_id
_entity_poly.type
_entity_poly.pdbx_seq_one_letter_code
_entity_poly.pdbx_strand_id
1 'polypeptide(L)'
;MAGEAVLPGIVMQEALQTLSEGRVKDGIVAELEKLPLLVASRSDHRQATELYTTCRTRGVKVGTVDALIAGLCLRRDLGLLSADRDFEHMARFTELKLWRPDPVDQPE
;
A
#
# COMPACT_ATOMS: atom_id res chain seq x y z
N MET A 1 18.30 -10.85 2.33
CA MET A 1 17.27 -11.69 1.69
C MET A 1 16.31 -10.73 1.03
N ALA A 2 16.21 -10.70 -0.31
CA ALA A 2 15.24 -9.85 -0.98
C ALA A 2 13.84 -10.23 -0.47
N GLY A 3 13.16 -9.32 0.22
CA GLY A 3 11.78 -9.55 0.65
C GLY A 3 10.89 -9.69 -0.58
N GLU A 4 9.99 -10.67 -0.59
CA GLU A 4 8.98 -10.77 -1.64
C GLU A 4 8.00 -9.60 -1.51
N ALA A 5 7.94 -8.74 -2.52
CA ALA A 5 7.00 -7.62 -2.59
C ALA A 5 5.71 -8.04 -3.29
N VAL A 6 4.57 -7.52 -2.85
CA VAL A 6 3.25 -7.74 -3.46
C VAL A 6 2.60 -6.39 -3.78
N LEU A 7 1.76 -6.36 -4.81
CA LEU A 7 1.15 -5.13 -5.31
C LEU A 7 -0.36 -5.15 -5.11
N PRO A 8 -0.95 -4.27 -4.28
CA PRO A 8 -2.40 -4.13 -4.24
C PRO A 8 -2.97 -3.73 -5.61
N GLY A 9 -4.05 -4.39 -6.03
CA GLY A 9 -4.65 -4.10 -7.35
C GLY A 9 -5.07 -2.63 -7.53
N ILE A 10 -5.48 -1.97 -6.44
CA ILE A 10 -5.82 -0.55 -6.47
C ILE A 10 -4.61 0.35 -6.73
N VAL A 11 -3.42 -0.02 -6.22
CA VAL A 11 -2.17 0.71 -6.45
C VAL A 11 -1.72 0.52 -7.89
N MET A 12 -1.86 -0.70 -8.44
CA MET A 12 -1.61 -0.93 -9.88
C MET A 12 -2.52 -0.05 -10.74
N GLN A 13 -3.81 0.02 -10.40
CA GLN A 13 -4.76 0.85 -11.15
C GLN A 13 -4.37 2.33 -11.11
N GLU A 14 -4.09 2.90 -9.93
CA GLU A 14 -3.69 4.30 -9.79
C GLU A 14 -2.36 4.61 -10.50
N ALA A 15 -1.38 3.70 -10.41
CA ALA A 15 -0.13 3.82 -11.14
C ALA A 15 -0.39 3.89 -12.66
N LEU A 16 -1.19 2.98 -13.21
CA LEU A 16 -1.48 2.96 -14.64
C LEU A 16 -2.30 4.17 -15.13
N GLN A 17 -3.12 4.77 -14.26
CA GLN A 17 -3.91 5.97 -14.58
C GLN A 17 -3.06 7.24 -14.63
N THR A 18 -1.98 7.31 -13.85
CA THR A 18 -1.11 8.49 -13.78
C THR A 18 -0.04 8.52 -14.88
N LEU A 19 0.21 7.38 -15.54
CA LEU A 19 1.18 7.27 -16.61
C LEU A 19 0.62 7.75 -17.96
N SER A 20 1.34 8.69 -18.59
CA SER A 20 1.12 9.08 -19.98
C SER A 20 1.47 7.94 -20.94
N GLU A 21 0.78 7.87 -22.07
CA GLU A 21 0.98 6.80 -23.06
C GLU A 21 2.39 6.83 -23.68
N GLY A 22 2.95 5.65 -23.93
CA GLY A 22 4.25 5.48 -24.61
C GLY A 22 5.18 4.46 -23.92
N ARG A 23 6.39 4.32 -24.46
CA ARG A 23 7.37 3.28 -24.06
C ARG A 23 7.72 3.25 -22.56
N VAL A 24 7.61 4.39 -21.87
CA VAL A 24 7.84 4.48 -20.41
C VAL A 24 6.75 3.75 -19.64
N LYS A 25 5.49 3.91 -20.05
CA LYS A 25 4.36 3.20 -19.46
C LYS A 25 4.53 1.70 -19.62
N ASP A 26 4.86 1.22 -20.82
CA ASP A 26 5.04 -0.20 -21.10
C ASP A 26 6.16 -0.82 -20.23
N GLY A 27 7.26 -0.10 -20.04
CA GLY A 27 8.35 -0.53 -19.16
C GLY A 27 7.91 -0.64 -17.69
N ILE A 28 7.19 0.36 -17.17
CA ILE A 28 6.69 0.34 -15.79
C ILE A 28 5.67 -0.78 -15.58
N VAL A 29 4.74 -0.95 -16.53
CA VAL A 29 3.75 -2.06 -16.51
C VAL A 29 4.47 -3.39 -16.43
N ALA A 30 5.46 -3.61 -17.28
CA ALA A 30 6.23 -4.87 -17.32
C ALA A 30 6.97 -5.17 -16.02
N GLU A 31 7.45 -4.14 -15.29
CA GLU A 31 8.05 -4.35 -13.96
C GLU A 31 6.99 -4.62 -12.89
N LEU A 32 5.86 -3.90 -12.89
CA LEU A 32 4.77 -4.11 -11.92
C LEU A 32 4.12 -5.49 -12.07
N GLU A 33 3.99 -6.00 -13.30
CA GLU A 33 3.41 -7.32 -13.59
C GLU A 33 4.27 -8.50 -13.08
N LYS A 34 5.53 -8.25 -12.69
CA LYS A 34 6.37 -9.25 -12.02
C LYS A 34 5.99 -9.46 -10.56
N LEU A 35 5.29 -8.49 -9.95
CA LEU A 35 4.86 -8.57 -8.55
C LEU A 35 3.56 -9.37 -8.44
N PRO A 36 3.42 -10.28 -7.46
CA PRO A 36 2.14 -10.91 -7.17
C PRO A 36 1.08 -9.85 -6.86
N LEU A 37 -0.05 -9.93 -7.58
CA LEU A 37 -1.17 -9.02 -7.41
C LEU A 37 -2.01 -9.40 -6.19
N LEU A 38 -2.22 -8.46 -5.28
CA LEU A 38 -3.08 -8.62 -4.12
C LEU A 38 -4.47 -8.04 -4.42
N VAL A 39 -5.42 -8.92 -4.73
CA VAL A 39 -6.82 -8.55 -4.98
C VAL A 39 -7.58 -8.48 -3.66
N ALA A 40 -8.26 -7.35 -3.43
CA ALA A 40 -9.09 -7.16 -2.24
C ALA A 40 -10.34 -8.03 -2.28
N SER A 41 -10.52 -8.83 -1.25
CA SER A 41 -11.75 -9.57 -1.00
C SER A 41 -12.78 -8.69 -0.27
N ARG A 42 -14.03 -9.16 -0.21
CA ARG A 42 -15.08 -8.55 0.61
C ARG A 42 -14.65 -8.33 2.07
N SER A 43 -13.92 -9.29 2.63
CA SER A 43 -13.45 -9.21 4.02
C SER A 43 -12.39 -8.12 4.21
N ASP A 44 -11.59 -7.83 3.18
CA ASP A 44 -10.60 -6.75 3.20
C ASP A 44 -11.29 -5.39 3.19
N HIS A 45 -12.35 -5.22 2.38
CA HIS A 45 -13.15 -4.00 2.38
C HIS A 45 -13.85 -3.73 3.72
N ARG A 46 -14.30 -4.78 4.42
CA ARG A 46 -14.87 -4.63 5.77
C ARG A 46 -13.80 -4.18 6.76
N GLN A 47 -12.63 -4.82 6.75
CA GLN A 47 -11.51 -4.41 7.61
C GLN A 47 -11.09 -2.97 7.36
N ALA A 48 -11.01 -2.55 6.09
CA ALA A 48 -10.69 -1.18 5.71
C ALA A 48 -11.67 -0.17 6.32
N THR A 49 -12.96 -0.53 6.40
CA THR A 49 -14.00 0.31 7.01
C THR A 49 -13.80 0.46 8.52
N GLU A 50 -13.46 -0.64 9.21
CA GLU A 50 -13.15 -0.62 10.64
C GLU A 50 -11.90 0.24 10.94
N LEU A 51 -10.86 0.09 10.11
CA LEU A 51 -9.62 0.86 10.19
C LEU A 51 -9.87 2.36 9.96
N TYR A 52 -10.59 2.69 8.89
CA TYR A 52 -10.98 4.06 8.56
C TYR A 52 -11.70 4.73 9.74
N THR A 53 -12.68 4.04 10.33
CA THR A 53 -13.47 4.55 11.45
C THR A 53 -12.60 4.76 12.70
N THR A 54 -11.70 3.81 12.97
CA THR A 54 -10.75 3.85 14.10
C THR A 54 -9.81 5.05 14.01
N CYS A 55 -9.27 5.33 12.83
CA CYS A 55 -8.40 6.48 12.59
C CYS A 55 -9.18 7.80 12.67
N ARG A 56 -10.37 7.85 12.04
CA ARG A 56 -11.19 9.07 12.00
C ARG A 56 -11.68 9.50 13.38
N THR A 57 -12.06 8.56 14.24
CA THR A 57 -12.44 8.86 15.64
C THR A 57 -11.30 9.41 16.48
N ARG A 58 -10.05 9.20 16.05
CA ARG A 58 -8.82 9.71 16.69
C ARG A 58 -8.26 10.97 16.02
N GLY A 59 -9.04 11.60 15.13
CA GLY A 59 -8.64 12.83 14.45
C GLY A 59 -7.64 12.63 13.31
N VAL A 60 -7.38 11.39 12.87
CA VAL A 60 -6.53 11.11 11.71
C VAL A 60 -7.39 11.07 10.45
N LYS A 61 -7.05 11.91 9.49
CA LYS A 61 -7.66 11.87 8.16
C LYS A 61 -7.07 10.68 7.39
N VAL A 62 -7.94 9.84 6.83
CA VAL A 62 -7.54 8.67 6.05
C VAL A 62 -8.39 8.64 4.77
N GLY A 63 -7.77 8.41 3.62
CA GLY A 63 -8.48 8.18 2.37
C GLY A 63 -9.10 6.77 2.31
N THR A 64 -10.15 6.59 1.51
CA THR A 64 -10.77 5.25 1.34
C THR A 64 -9.77 4.23 0.77
N VAL A 65 -8.92 4.66 -0.17
CA VAL A 65 -7.87 3.82 -0.77
C VAL A 65 -6.78 3.50 0.25
N ASP A 66 -6.30 4.48 1.02
CA ASP A 66 -5.30 4.27 2.07
C ASP A 66 -5.80 3.29 3.13
N ALA A 67 -7.06 3.40 3.53
CA ALA A 67 -7.69 2.46 4.45
C ALA A 67 -7.74 1.04 3.88
N LEU A 68 -7.98 0.89 2.56
CA LEU A 68 -7.94 -0.41 1.90
C LEU A 68 -6.53 -0.99 1.88
N ILE A 69 -5.53 -0.19 1.50
CA ILE A 69 -4.12 -0.61 1.45
C ILE A 69 -3.66 -1.05 2.85
N ALA A 70 -3.87 -0.22 3.87
CA ALA A 70 -3.49 -0.55 5.24
C ALA A 70 -4.29 -1.75 5.80
N GLY A 71 -5.58 -1.87 5.46
CA GLY A 71 -6.40 -3.02 5.84
C GLY A 71 -5.93 -4.33 5.21
N LEU A 72 -5.46 -4.31 3.96
CA LEU A 72 -4.82 -5.45 3.30
C LEU A 72 -3.55 -5.90 4.03
N CYS A 73 -2.72 -4.94 4.42
CA CYS A 73 -1.48 -5.19 5.18
C CYS A 73 -1.78 -5.84 6.53
N LEU A 74 -2.70 -5.26 7.30
CA LEU A 74 -3.07 -5.78 8.62
C LEU A 74 -3.62 -7.21 8.56
N ARG A 75 -4.52 -7.50 7.62
CA ARG A 75 -5.15 -8.84 7.52
C ARG A 75 -4.18 -9.94 7.10
N ARG A 76 -3.07 -9.59 6.47
CA ARG A 76 -2.10 -10.55 5.90
C ARG A 76 -0.73 -10.48 6.57
N ASP A 77 -0.60 -9.72 7.65
CA ASP A 77 0.66 -9.49 8.36
C ASP A 77 1.80 -8.99 7.45
N LEU A 78 1.49 -8.05 6.56
CA LEU A 78 2.45 -7.47 5.62
C LEU A 78 2.96 -6.11 6.12
N GLY A 79 4.24 -5.82 5.84
CA GLY A 79 4.80 -4.48 5.97
C GLY A 79 4.39 -3.59 4.79
N LEU A 80 4.06 -2.33 5.07
CA LEU A 80 3.71 -1.35 4.05
C LEU A 80 4.94 -0.52 3.66
N LEU A 81 5.41 -0.67 2.42
CA LEU A 81 6.33 0.28 1.79
C LEU A 81 5.51 1.42 1.17
N SER A 82 5.70 2.64 1.66
CA SER A 82 5.06 3.84 1.13
C SER A 82 5.93 5.08 1.36
N ALA A 83 5.88 6.01 0.40
CA ALA A 83 6.43 7.36 0.53
C ALA A 83 5.44 8.36 1.12
N ASP A 84 4.17 7.96 1.29
CA ASP A 84 3.12 8.80 1.87
C ASP A 84 3.19 8.77 3.41
N ARG A 85 3.32 9.96 4.01
CA ARG A 85 3.41 10.16 5.46
C ARG A 85 2.07 9.96 6.17
N ASP A 86 0.95 9.95 5.46
CA ASP A 86 -0.35 9.70 6.08
C ASP A 86 -0.41 8.31 6.74
N PHE A 87 0.31 7.32 6.20
CA PHE A 87 0.45 6.01 6.82
C PHE A 87 1.25 6.03 8.13
N GLU A 88 2.17 6.99 8.32
CA GLU A 88 2.84 7.19 9.61
C GLU A 88 1.87 7.71 10.67
N HIS A 89 0.92 8.56 10.27
CA HIS A 89 -0.14 9.01 11.17
C HIS A 89 -1.11 7.88 11.52
N MET A 90 -1.43 6.99 10.56
CA MET A 90 -2.24 5.79 10.82
C MET A 90 -1.54 4.79 11.75
N ALA A 91 -0.25 4.53 11.55
CA ALA A 91 0.52 3.56 12.33
C ALA A 91 0.62 3.93 13.83
N ARG A 92 0.43 5.20 14.19
CA ARG A 92 0.39 5.63 15.61
C ARG A 92 -0.81 5.10 16.39
N PHE A 93 -1.87 4.70 15.69
CA PHE A 93 -3.16 4.32 16.30
C PHE A 93 -3.64 2.93 15.89
N THR A 94 -2.81 2.19 15.16
CA THR A 94 -3.14 0.89 14.56
C THR A 94 -1.91 -0.02 14.62
N GLU A 95 -2.06 -1.32 14.36
CA GLU A 95 -0.94 -2.27 14.30
C GLU A 95 -0.21 -2.25 12.94
N LEU A 96 -0.41 -1.21 12.12
CA LEU A 96 0.14 -1.12 10.78
C LEU A 96 1.67 -1.05 10.85
N LYS A 97 2.34 -2.05 10.27
CA LYS A 97 3.80 -2.10 10.16
C LYS A 97 4.25 -1.33 8.93
N LEU A 98 5.06 -0.29 9.10
CA LEU A 98 5.71 0.40 7.99
C LEU A 98 7.05 -0.24 7.70
N TRP A 99 7.30 -0.55 6.44
CA TRP A 99 8.59 -1.03 5.99
C TRP A 99 9.49 0.15 5.61
N ARG A 100 10.77 0.03 5.97
CA ARG A 100 11.83 0.95 5.61
C ARG A 100 13.01 0.11 5.11
N PRO A 101 13.67 0.50 4.01
CA PRO A 101 14.87 -0.18 3.56
C PRO A 101 15.95 -0.04 4.63
N ASP A 102 16.76 -1.09 4.82
CA ASP A 102 17.95 -0.97 5.63
C ASP A 102 18.88 0.09 5.00
N PRO A 103 19.59 0.92 5.78
CA PRO A 103 20.48 1.95 5.24
C PRO A 103 21.57 1.41 4.30
N VAL A 104 21.86 0.11 4.39
CA VAL A 104 22.86 -0.60 3.58
C VAL A 104 22.31 -0.99 2.20
N ASP A 105 20.99 -1.05 2.01
CA ASP A 105 20.32 -1.47 0.77
C ASP A 105 19.97 -0.28 -0.15
N GLN A 106 20.37 0.95 0.19
CA GLN A 106 20.14 2.13 -0.66
C GLN A 106 21.28 2.28 -1.66
N PRO A 107 21.02 2.29 -2.98
CA PRO A 107 22.05 2.60 -3.96
C PRO A 107 22.51 4.05 -3.80
N GLU A 108 23.83 4.27 -3.89
CA GLU A 108 24.48 5.60 -3.86
C GLU A 108 23.93 6.57 -4.92
#